data_AF-A0A483PK99-F1
#
_entry.id   AF-A0A483PK99-F1
#
_cell.length_a   1.000
_cell.length_b   1.000
_cell.length_c   1.000
_cell.angle_alpha   90.00
_cell.angle_beta   90.00
_cell.angle_gamma   90.00
#
_symmetry.space_group_name_H-M   'P 1'
#
loop_
_entity.id
_entity.type
_entity.pdbx_description
1 polymer ?
#
loop_
_entity_poly.entity_id
_entity_poly.type
_entity_poly.pdbx_seq_one_letter_code
_entity_poly.pdbx_strand_id
1 'polypeptide(L)'
;LGILFNMVDEYNKKPKETHEDTINDVKKQHPNMVFNNYITAGDGISVASENNLTVFSHSSLPRSKPNAEKQSEYLTQVVSELYEKLEII
;
A
#
# COMPACT_ATOMS: atom_id res chain seq x y z
N LEU A 1 -14.59 -4.88 5.86
CA LEU A 1 -13.60 -3.90 5.36
C LEU A 1 -12.25 -4.57 5.10
N GLY A 2 -11.59 -5.21 6.06
CA GLY A 2 -10.48 -6.15 5.77
C GLY A 2 -9.12 -5.77 6.39
N ILE A 3 -8.07 -6.50 6.01
CA ILE A 3 -6.70 -6.37 6.50
C ILE A 3 -5.80 -5.89 5.35
N LEU A 4 -5.22 -4.70 5.50
CA LEU A 4 -4.31 -4.09 4.53
C LEU A 4 -2.86 -4.22 5.02
N PHE A 5 -1.98 -4.76 4.17
CA PHE A 5 -0.55 -4.75 4.44
C PHE A 5 0.07 -3.43 4.03
N ASN A 6 0.92 -2.88 4.89
CA ASN A 6 1.65 -1.63 4.69
C ASN A 6 3.15 -1.89 4.90
N MET A 7 3.99 -0.97 4.40
CA MET A 7 5.44 -1.06 4.43
C MET A 7 5.96 -2.37 3.80
N VAL A 8 5.32 -2.79 2.70
CA VAL A 8 5.74 -3.99 1.98
C VAL A 8 6.97 -3.68 1.14
N ASP A 9 8.09 -4.30 1.48
CA ASP A 9 9.29 -4.29 0.66
C ASP A 9 9.06 -5.12 -0.61
N GLU A 10 9.54 -4.62 -1.75
CA GLU A 10 9.39 -5.30 -3.03
C GLU A 10 10.72 -5.63 -3.71
N TYR A 11 10.70 -6.71 -4.48
CA TYR A 11 11.70 -7.04 -5.48
C TYR A 11 10.98 -7.45 -6.77
N ASN A 12 11.33 -6.84 -7.91
CA ASN A 12 10.68 -7.11 -9.20
C ASN A 12 9.13 -7.02 -9.18
N LYS A 13 8.58 -5.96 -8.55
CA LYS A 13 7.13 -5.69 -8.44
C LYS A 13 6.33 -6.78 -7.71
N LYS A 14 6.99 -7.49 -6.79
CA LYS A 14 6.36 -8.45 -5.88
C LYS A 14 6.87 -8.21 -4.47
N PRO A 15 6.11 -8.55 -3.42
CA PRO A 15 6.63 -8.54 -2.06
C PRO A 15 7.90 -9.38 -1.97
N LYS A 16 8.85 -8.99 -1.11
CA LYS A 16 9.93 -9.90 -0.71
C LYS A 16 9.32 -11.18 -0.12
N GLU A 17 10.00 -12.31 -0.31
CA GLU A 17 9.53 -13.65 0.08
C GLU A 17 8.98 -13.70 1.51
N THR A 18 9.71 -13.17 2.50
CA THR A 18 9.26 -13.14 3.90
C THR A 18 7.98 -12.34 4.12
N HIS A 19 7.76 -11.26 3.36
CA HIS A 19 6.53 -10.48 3.41
C HIS A 19 5.39 -11.22 2.69
N GLU A 20 5.68 -11.86 1.56
CA GLU A 20 4.72 -12.70 0.83
C GLU A 20 4.21 -13.86 1.69
N ASP A 21 5.12 -14.55 2.38
CA ASP A 21 4.80 -15.63 3.33
C ASP A 21 3.89 -15.13 4.44
N THR A 22 4.22 -13.97 5.03
CA THR A 22 3.40 -13.35 6.07
C THR A 22 2.01 -12.99 5.55
N ILE A 23 1.90 -12.41 4.35
CA ILE A 23 0.62 -12.10 3.70
C ILE A 23 -0.20 -13.37 3.50
N ASN A 24 0.44 -14.44 3.02
CA ASN A 24 -0.21 -15.72 2.76
C ASN A 24 -0.69 -16.41 4.04
N ASP A 25 0.08 -16.34 5.13
CA ASP A 25 -0.32 -16.92 6.41
C ASP A 25 -1.49 -16.16 7.04
N VAL A 26 -1.51 -14.83 6.95
CA VAL A 26 -2.67 -14.04 7.39
C VAL A 26 -3.89 -14.31 6.50
N LYS A 27 -3.71 -14.51 5.18
CA LYS A 27 -4.79 -14.94 4.27
C LYS A 27 -5.40 -16.28 4.70
N LYS A 28 -4.58 -17.25 5.11
CA LYS A 28 -5.05 -18.56 5.62
C LYS A 28 -5.84 -18.41 6.92
N GLN A 29 -5.38 -17.55 7.83
CA GLN A 29 -6.00 -17.33 9.14
C GLN A 29 -7.27 -16.47 9.07
N HIS A 30 -7.34 -15.56 8.10
CA HIS A 30 -8.45 -14.62 7.92
C HIS A 30 -9.00 -14.67 6.47
N PRO A 31 -9.72 -15.75 6.10
CA PRO A 31 -10.26 -15.90 4.76
C PRO A 31 -11.12 -14.69 4.36
N ASN A 32 -10.94 -14.21 3.14
CA ASN A 32 -11.66 -13.08 2.53
C ASN A 32 -11.49 -11.71 3.23
N MET A 33 -10.68 -11.62 4.28
CA MET A 33 -10.43 -10.34 4.96
C MET A 33 -9.23 -9.60 4.39
N VAL A 34 -8.21 -10.29 3.90
CA VAL A 34 -6.98 -9.64 3.44
C VAL A 34 -7.20 -8.96 2.08
N PHE A 35 -6.69 -7.73 1.95
CA PHE A 35 -6.63 -7.01 0.68
C PHE A 35 -5.62 -7.68 -0.26
N ASN A 36 -5.92 -7.68 -1.55
CA ASN A 36 -4.98 -8.12 -2.59
C ASN A 36 -3.90 -7.06 -2.82
N ASN A 37 -4.28 -5.78 -2.75
CA ASN A 37 -3.36 -4.66 -2.83
C ASN A 37 -2.75 -4.33 -1.46
N TYR A 38 -1.57 -3.72 -1.48
CA TYR A 38 -0.81 -3.34 -0.29
C TYR A 38 -0.19 -1.95 -0.49
N ILE A 39 0.48 -1.42 0.53
CA ILE A 39 1.27 -0.19 0.42
C ILE A 39 2.75 -0.53 0.54
N THR A 40 3.57 -0.03 -0.38
CA THR A 40 5.01 -0.33 -0.39
C THR A 40 5.76 0.41 0.71
N ALA A 41 6.88 -0.17 1.16
CA ALA A 41 7.86 0.53 1.96
C ALA A 41 8.46 1.72 1.18
N GLY A 42 8.82 2.77 1.92
CA GLY A 42 9.31 4.04 1.38
C GLY A 42 8.94 5.23 2.26
N ASP A 43 9.60 6.35 2.02
CA ASP A 43 9.48 7.58 2.81
C ASP A 43 8.44 8.59 2.26
N GLY A 44 7.73 8.25 1.18
CA GLY A 44 6.81 9.17 0.51
C GLY A 44 5.67 9.66 1.41
N ILE A 45 4.99 8.73 2.09
CA ILE A 45 3.90 9.04 3.05
C ILE A 45 4.44 9.81 4.26
N SER A 46 5.57 9.40 4.84
CA SER A 46 6.13 10.07 6.02
C SER A 46 6.58 11.49 5.72
N VAL A 47 7.31 11.69 4.61
CA VAL A 47 7.77 13.02 4.20
C VAL A 47 6.60 13.91 3.78
N ALA A 48 5.56 13.35 3.13
CA ALA A 48 4.33 14.10 2.88
C ALA A 48 3.71 14.61 4.20
N SER A 49 3.57 13.72 5.18
CA SER A 49 3.01 14.04 6.50
C SER A 49 3.81 15.12 7.22
N GLU A 50 5.14 15.05 7.20
CA GLU A 50 6.04 16.04 7.80
C GLU A 50 5.91 17.44 7.18
N ASN A 51 5.48 17.50 5.92
CA ASN A 51 5.27 18.76 5.18
C ASN A 51 3.80 19.22 5.15
N ASN A 52 2.92 18.61 5.95
CA ASN A 52 1.46 18.85 5.95
C ASN A 52 0.82 18.64 4.57
N LEU A 53 1.30 17.65 3.83
CA LEU A 53 0.81 17.24 2.52
C LEU A 53 0.30 15.80 2.57
N THR A 54 -0.47 15.42 1.55
CA THR A 54 -0.80 14.00 1.31
C THR A 54 0.23 13.39 0.37
N VAL A 55 0.33 12.06 0.35
CA VAL A 55 1.23 11.35 -0.58
C VAL A 55 0.90 11.63 -2.06
N PHE A 56 -0.33 12.05 -2.35
CA PHE A 56 -0.77 12.48 -3.69
C PHE A 56 -0.14 13.80 -4.14
N SER A 57 0.42 14.60 -3.21
CA SER A 57 1.21 15.79 -3.52
C SER A 57 2.68 15.44 -3.85
N HIS A 58 2.95 14.27 -4.41
CA HIS A 58 4.30 13.75 -4.70
C HIS A 58 5.18 14.71 -5.51
N SER A 59 4.59 15.52 -6.40
CA SER A 59 5.31 16.57 -7.16
C SER A 59 5.92 17.66 -6.28
N SER A 60 5.39 17.87 -5.07
CA SER A 60 5.89 18.82 -4.07
C SER A 60 6.96 18.21 -3.16
N LEU A 61 7.34 16.94 -3.35
CA LEU A 61 8.26 16.18 -2.49
C LEU A 61 9.52 15.76 -3.25
N PRO A 62 10.36 16.67 -3.76
CA PRO A 62 11.39 16.34 -4.76
C PRO A 62 12.40 15.27 -4.30
N ARG A 63 12.71 15.17 -3.00
CA ARG A 63 13.61 14.14 -2.45
C ARG A 63 12.98 12.76 -2.40
N SER A 64 11.71 12.68 -2.06
CA SER A 64 10.96 11.44 -1.85
C SER A 64 9.99 11.14 -2.98
N LYS A 65 10.05 11.91 -4.08
CA LYS A 65 9.11 11.88 -5.20
C LYS A 65 8.91 10.46 -5.75
N PRO A 66 9.95 9.65 -6.02
CA PRO A 66 9.74 8.30 -6.55
C PRO A 66 8.96 7.40 -5.58
N ASN A 67 9.24 7.51 -4.27
CA ASN A 67 8.54 6.73 -3.24
C ASN A 67 7.12 7.24 -3.04
N ALA A 68 6.91 8.56 -3.07
CA ALA A 68 5.58 9.16 -2.96
C ALA A 68 4.70 8.84 -4.18
N GLU A 69 5.24 8.89 -5.39
CA GLU A 69 4.55 8.47 -6.62
C GLU A 69 4.09 7.03 -6.49
N LYS A 70 5.03 6.12 -6.21
CA LYS A 70 4.73 4.69 -6.03
C LYS A 70 3.69 4.44 -4.93
N GLN A 71 3.87 5.04 -3.75
CA GLN A 71 2.93 4.86 -2.65
C GLN A 71 1.55 5.46 -2.96
N SER A 72 1.47 6.55 -3.71
CA SER A 72 0.19 7.12 -4.16
C SER A 72 -0.54 6.24 -5.18
N GLU A 73 0.19 5.59 -6.10
CA GLU A 73 -0.36 4.61 -7.04
C GLU A 73 -0.92 3.39 -6.31
N TYR A 74 -0.16 2.84 -5.37
CA TYR A 74 -0.59 1.67 -4.59
C TYR A 74 -1.78 2.03 -3.67
N LEU A 75 -1.78 3.22 -3.08
CA LEU A 75 -2.94 3.70 -2.30
C LEU A 75 -4.19 3.84 -3.17
N THR A 76 -4.05 4.27 -4.43
CA THR A 76 -5.16 4.31 -5.39
C THR A 76 -5.72 2.91 -5.65
N GLN A 77 -4.85 1.90 -5.82
CA GLN A 77 -5.28 0.51 -6.02
C GLN A 77 -6.00 -0.05 -4.80
N VAL A 78 -5.52 0.24 -3.59
CA VAL A 78 -6.18 -0.13 -2.33
C VAL A 78 -7.57 0.50 -2.22
N VAL A 79 -7.71 1.77 -2.60
CA VAL A 79 -9.00 2.48 -2.61
C VAL A 79 -9.95 1.87 -3.64
N SER A 80 -9.47 1.51 -4.84
CA SER A 80 -10.29 0.80 -5.84
C SER A 80 -10.79 -0.55 -5.32
N GLU A 81 -9.91 -1.36 -4.71
CA GLU A 81 -10.31 -2.63 -4.10
C GLU A 81 -11.29 -2.43 -2.93
N LEU A 82 -11.14 -1.36 -2.15
CA LEU A 82 -12.08 -1.00 -1.10
C LEU A 82 -13.47 -0.73 -1.67
N TYR A 83 -13.57 0.02 -2.77
CA TYR A 83 -14.84 0.25 -3.46
C TYR A 83 -15.47 -1.06 -3.94
N GLU A 84 -14.71 -1.93 -4.60
CA GLU A 84 -15.18 -3.25 -5.02
C GLU A 84 -15.71 -4.07 -3.84
N LYS A 85 -15.00 -4.09 -2.71
CA LYS A 85 -15.44 -4.79 -1.49
C LYS A 85 -16.71 -4.19 -0.86
N LEU A 86 -16.97 -2.90 -1.06
CA LEU A 86 -18.16 -2.21 -0.55
C LEU A 86 -19.37 -2.39 -1.48
N GLU A 87 -19.17 -2.48 -2.79
CA GLU A 87 -20.25 -2.74 -3.76
C GLU A 87 -20.75 -4.18 -3.76
N ILE A 88 -19.96 -5.11 -3.20
CA ILE A 88 -20.35 -6.52 -2.99
C ILE A 88 -21.25 -6.70 -1.74
N ILE A 89 -21.66 -5.61 -1.08
CA ILE A 89 -22.59 -5.61 0.08
C ILE A 89 -24.04 -5.60 -0.37
#